data_AF-A0A6B3HGN0-F1
#
_entry.id   AF-A0A6B3HGN0-F1
#
_cell.length_a   1.000
_cell.length_b   1.000
_cell.length_c   1.000
_cell.angle_alpha   90.00
_cell.angle_beta   90.00
_cell.angle_gamma   90.00
#
_symmetry.space_group_name_H-M   'P 1'
#
loop_
_entity.id
_entity.type
_entity.pdbx_description
1 polymer ?
#
loop_
_entity_poly.entity_id
_entity_poly.type
_entity_poly.pdbx_seq_one_letter_code
_entity_poly.pdbx_strand_id
1 'polypeptide(L)' 'VTVAKKPGKKRAMSVTLQPRGGRVVKDSGSFTKMAGPVTVNALNRCVRATGTVAGKSASTGWILC' A
#
# COMPACT_ATOMS: atom_id res chain seq x y z
N VAL A 1 -5.19 -0.77 1.57
CA VAL A 1 -5.10 0.60 2.16
C VAL A 1 -4.12 0.61 3.32
N THR A 2 -3.51 1.74 3.63
CA THR A 2 -2.73 1.94 4.88
C THR A 2 -3.42 2.96 5.77
N VAL A 3 -3.63 2.62 7.05
CA VAL A 3 -4.35 3.48 8.00
C VAL A 3 -3.44 3.85 9.16
N ALA A 4 -3.41 5.13 9.52
CA ALA A 4 -2.70 5.57 10.71
C ALA A 4 -3.48 5.19 11.98
N LYS A 5 -2.83 4.44 12.88
CA LYS A 5 -3.40 4.04 14.17
C LYS A 5 -3.84 5.22 15.05
N LYS A 6 -3.15 6.37 14.95
CA LYS A 6 -3.50 7.63 15.61
C LYS A 6 -3.62 8.73 14.54
N PRO A 7 -4.81 8.95 13.96
CA PRO A 7 -5.02 9.98 12.95
C PRO A 7 -4.86 11.38 13.58
N GLY A 8 -4.34 12.35 12.82
CA GLY A 8 -4.18 13.73 13.30
C GLY A 8 -3.10 14.51 12.58
N LYS A 9 -1.83 14.24 12.88
CA LYS A 9 -0.70 14.89 12.19
C LYS A 9 -0.52 14.33 10.78
N LYS A 10 -0.26 15.19 9.79
CA LYS A 10 0.17 14.76 8.45
C LYS A 10 1.42 13.90 8.58
N ARG A 11 1.35 12.68 8.07
CA ARG A 11 2.45 11.71 8.06
C ARG A 11 2.67 11.26 6.63
N ALA A 12 3.93 11.09 6.25
CA ALA A 12 4.27 10.41 5.01
C ALA A 12 3.68 9.00 5.08
N MET A 13 2.75 8.69 4.19
CA MET A 13 2.22 7.35 4.02
C MET A 13 2.35 6.94 2.57
N SER A 14 2.59 5.66 2.36
CA SER A 14 2.54 5.07 1.04
C SER A 14 1.85 3.72 1.09
N VAL A 15 1.15 3.38 0.03
CA VAL A 15 0.68 2.02 -0.19
C VAL A 15 1.03 1.63 -1.62
N THR A 16 1.54 0.42 -1.76
CA THR A 16 1.95 -0.16 -3.03
C THR A 16 1.28 -1.50 -3.19
N LEU A 17 0.85 -1.77 -4.41
CA LEU A 17 0.27 -3.03 -4.81
C LEU A 17 1.04 -3.53 -6.02
N GLN A 18 1.77 -4.62 -5.84
CA GLN A 18 2.61 -5.22 -6.86
C GLN A 18 2.04 -6.57 -7.27
N PRO A 19 1.57 -6.75 -8.51
CA PRO A 19 1.33 -8.05 -9.08
C PRO A 19 2.65 -8.70 -9.50
N ARG A 20 2.74 -10.03 -9.36
CA ARG A 20 3.94 -10.78 -9.75
C ARG A 20 4.18 -10.67 -11.25
N GLY A 21 5.34 -10.14 -11.65
CA GLY A 21 5.68 -9.92 -13.06
C GLY A 21 4.86 -8.82 -13.76
N GLY A 22 4.25 -7.90 -13.01
CA GLY A 22 3.53 -6.75 -13.57
C GLY A 22 3.99 -5.40 -12.99
N ARG A 23 3.33 -4.32 -13.39
CA ARG A 23 3.67 -2.97 -12.97
C ARG A 23 3.17 -2.71 -11.54
N VAL A 24 4.05 -2.15 -10.71
CA VAL A 24 3.70 -1.74 -9.34
C VAL A 24 2.79 -0.51 -9.39
N VAL A 25 1.67 -0.57 -8.68
CA VAL A 25 0.81 0.59 -8.44
C VAL A 25 1.17 1.15 -7.07
N LYS A 26 1.51 2.45 -7.00
CA LYS A 26 1.90 3.13 -5.77
C LYS A 26 1.05 4.37 -5.58
N ASP A 27 0.53 4.52 -4.37
CA ASP A 27 0.02 5.78 -3.85
C ASP A 27 0.94 6.22 -2.71
N SER A 28 1.43 7.46 -2.74
CA SER A 28 2.29 8.00 -1.70
C SER A 28 2.11 9.49 -1.54
N GLY A 29 2.06 9.95 -0.31
CA GLY A 29 1.82 11.34 0.01
C GLY A 29 1.77 11.58 1.51
N SER A 30 1.47 12.82 1.90
CA SER A 30 1.30 13.20 3.30
C SER A 30 -0.18 13.14 3.66
N PHE A 31 -0.58 12.06 4.33
CA PHE A 31 -1.96 11.81 4.72
C PHE A 31 -2.16 12.01 6.23
N THR A 32 -3.38 12.30 6.65
CA THR A 32 -3.74 12.47 8.08
C THR A 32 -4.42 11.23 8.67
N LYS A 33 -5.11 10.45 7.82
CA LYS A 33 -5.92 9.29 8.24
C LYS A 33 -5.57 8.00 7.49
N MET A 34 -5.56 8.04 6.16
CA MET A 34 -5.37 6.85 5.32
C MET A 34 -4.71 7.23 3.98
N ALA A 35 -3.91 6.32 3.42
CA ALA A 35 -3.50 6.32 2.01
C ALA A 35 -4.16 5.16 1.24
N GLY A 36 -4.53 5.40 -0.01
CA GLY A 36 -5.32 4.51 -0.87
C GLY A 36 -6.84 4.59 -0.65
N PRO A 37 -7.64 3.91 -1.49
CA PRO A 37 -7.35 2.61 -2.09
C PRO A 37 -6.54 2.65 -3.39
N VAL A 38 -5.63 1.68 -3.54
CA VAL A 38 -4.97 1.35 -4.81
C VAL A 38 -5.45 -0.02 -5.25
N THR A 39 -5.79 -0.10 -6.52
CA THR A 39 -6.20 -1.34 -7.18
C THR A 39 -5.21 -1.66 -8.30
N VAL A 40 -4.99 -2.95 -8.53
CA VAL A 40 -4.21 -3.42 -9.67
C VAL A 40 -4.97 -4.54 -10.34
N ASN A 41 -4.97 -4.55 -11.66
CA ASN A 41 -5.44 -5.72 -12.39
C ASN A 41 -4.32 -6.76 -12.40
N ALA A 42 -4.51 -7.84 -11.63
CA ALA A 42 -3.49 -8.86 -11.43
C ALA A 42 -3.56 -10.02 -12.44
N LEU A 43 -4.63 -10.14 -13.25
CA LEU A 43 -4.79 -11.18 -14.28
C LEU A 43 -4.30 -12.58 -13.83
N ASN A 44 -4.82 -13.08 -12.71
CA ASN A 44 -4.46 -14.37 -12.06
C ASN A 44 -3.03 -14.49 -11.52
N ARG A 45 -2.40 -13.37 -11.17
CA ARG A 45 -1.07 -13.36 -10.56
C ARG A 45 -1.17 -13.02 -9.08
N CYS A 46 -0.33 -13.68 -8.28
CA CYS A 46 -0.16 -13.30 -6.90
C CYS A 46 0.17 -11.82 -6.77
N VAL A 47 -0.39 -11.14 -5.76
CA VAL A 47 -0.12 -9.74 -5.48
C VAL A 47 0.57 -9.59 -4.13
N ARG A 48 1.37 -8.54 -3.99
CA ARG A 48 2.00 -8.13 -2.75
C ARG A 48 1.60 -6.71 -2.43
N ALA A 49 1.03 -6.50 -1.24
CA ALA A 49 0.75 -5.18 -0.71
C ALA A 49 1.90 -4.74 0.20
N THR A 50 2.47 -3.55 -0.02
CA THR A 50 3.41 -2.93 0.92
C THR A 50 2.91 -1.56 1.32
N GLY A 51 2.85 -1.32 2.62
CA GLY A 51 2.35 -0.11 3.23
C GLY A 51 3.36 0.53 4.16
N THR A 52 3.52 1.84 4.09
CA THR A 52 4.41 2.61 4.96
C THR A 52 3.63 3.73 5.63
N VAL A 53 3.85 3.95 6.92
CA VAL A 53 3.27 5.06 7.70
C VAL A 53 4.35 5.66 8.57
N ALA A 54 4.72 6.92 8.33
CA ALA A 54 5.75 7.66 9.07
C ALA A 54 7.06 6.86 9.28
N GLY A 55 7.56 6.23 8.21
CA GLY A 55 8.79 5.42 8.25
C GLY A 55 8.60 3.98 8.73
N LYS A 56 7.42 3.59 9.24
CA LYS A 56 7.11 2.18 9.56
C LYS A 56 6.52 1.49 8.34
N SER A 57 7.25 0.55 7.77
CA SER A 57 6.81 -0.28 6.65
C SER A 57 6.28 -1.64 7.12
N ALA A 58 5.22 -2.11 6.48
CA ALA A 58 4.71 -3.47 6.59
C ALA A 58 4.37 -3.98 5.18
N SER A 59 4.66 -5.25 4.90
CA SER A 59 4.27 -5.87 3.63
C SER A 59 3.56 -7.19 3.88
N THR A 60 2.60 -7.51 3.03
CA THR A 60 2.07 -8.86 2.94
C THR A 60 3.08 -9.77 2.24
N GLY A 61 2.90 -11.08 2.38
CA GLY A 61 3.44 -12.03 1.42
C GLY A 61 2.75 -11.89 0.05
N TRP A 62 3.06 -12.82 -0.85
CA TRP A 62 2.27 -13.01 -2.05
C TRP A 62 0.92 -13.61 -1.66
N ILE A 63 -0.13 -12.81 -1.84
CA ILE A 63 -1.51 -13.16 -1.54
C ILE A 63 -2.32 -13.17 -2.83
N LEU A 64 -3.51 -13.78 -2.82
CA LEU A 64 -4.41 -13.83 -3.97
C LEU A 64 -3.73 -14.43 -5.21
N CYS A 65 -3.00 -15.51 -4.97
CA CYS A 65 -2.86 -16.58 -5.95
C CYS A 65 -4.16 -17.40 -5.89
#